data_AF-A0A5D4SRM7-F1
#
_entry.id   AF-A0A5D4SRM7-F1
#
_cell.length_a   1.000
_cell.length_b   1.000
_cell.length_c   1.000
_cell.angle_alpha   90.00
_cell.angle_beta   90.00
_cell.angle_gamma   90.00
#
_symmetry.space_group_name_H-M   'P 1'
#
loop_
_entity.id
_entity.type
_entity.pdbx_description
1 polymer ?
#
loop_
_entity_poly.entity_id
_entity_poly.type
_entity_poly.pdbx_seq_one_letter_code
_entity_poly.pdbx_strand_id
1 'polypeptide(L)' 'MLDQNGVLFMDDFTLEEHFPEEWKGKPDTVREFWFHHPLMASAEILLTSKSAAIIAVKKG' A
#
# COMPACT_ATOMS: atom_id res chain seq x y z
N MET A 1 10.09 -12.93 -8.38
CA MET A 1 10.18 -12.64 -6.94
C MET A 1 11.23 -11.57 -6.74
N LEU A 2 11.08 -10.68 -5.76
CA LEU A 2 12.13 -9.73 -5.39
C LEU A 2 13.30 -10.48 -4.74
N ASP A 3 14.52 -10.02 -5.02
CA ASP A 3 15.72 -10.43 -4.29
C ASP A 3 15.69 -9.88 -2.86
N GLN A 4 16.56 -10.41 -1.99
CA GLN A 4 16.71 -9.90 -0.63
C GLN A 4 17.05 -8.41 -0.66
N ASN A 5 16.41 -7.60 0.19
CA ASN A 5 16.47 -6.14 0.18
C ASN A 5 15.94 -5.47 -1.10
N GLY A 6 15.30 -6.24 -1.99
CA GLY A 6 14.58 -5.69 -3.14
C GLY A 6 13.42 -4.81 -2.70
N VAL A 7 13.18 -3.74 -3.47
CA VAL A 7 12.16 -2.73 -3.19
C VAL A 7 10.97 -2.90 -4.13
N LEU A 8 9.76 -2.88 -3.57
CA LEU A 8 8.50 -2.67 -4.26
C LEU A 8 8.05 -1.24 -4.02
N PHE A 9 7.65 -0.57 -5.09
CA PHE A 9 6.90 0.68 -5.01
C PHE A 9 5.62 0.50 -5.81
N MET A 10 4.48 0.81 -5.19
CA MET A 10 3.17 0.61 -5.78
C MET A 10 2.34 1.87 -5.60
N ASP A 11 2.04 2.52 -6.72
CA ASP A 11 1.34 3.80 -6.80
C ASP A 11 -0.17 3.59 -7.00
N ASP A 12 -0.91 4.69 -7.15
CA ASP A 12 -2.34 4.75 -7.49
C ASP A 12 -3.28 4.33 -6.34
N PHE A 13 -2.87 4.58 -5.09
CA PHE A 13 -3.77 4.45 -3.95
C PHE A 13 -4.56 5.73 -3.73
N THR A 14 -5.87 5.58 -3.52
CA THR A 14 -6.72 6.64 -2.97
C THR A 14 -6.71 6.53 -1.44
N LEU A 15 -6.81 7.65 -0.72
CA LEU A 15 -7.04 7.59 0.73
C LEU A 15 -8.49 7.21 1.02
N GLU A 16 -8.75 6.49 2.11
CA GLU A 16 -10.09 5.95 2.40
C GLU A 16 -11.17 7.04 2.52
N GLU A 17 -10.84 8.22 3.05
CA GLU A 17 -11.76 9.36 3.12
C GLU A 17 -12.16 9.91 1.73
N HIS A 18 -11.44 9.51 0.68
CA HIS A 18 -11.64 9.91 -0.71
C HIS A 18 -12.14 8.78 -1.60
N PHE A 19 -12.47 7.61 -1.03
CA PHE A 19 -13.03 6.52 -1.80
C PHE A 19 -14.36 6.92 -2.48
N PRO A 20 -14.62 6.39 -3.69
CA PRO A 20 -15.92 6.48 -4.34
C PRO A 20 -17.04 5.95 -3.43
N GLU A 21 -18.26 6.42 -3.64
CA GLU A 21 -19.40 6.09 -2.78
C GLU A 21 -19.63 4.58 -2.69
N GLU A 22 -19.48 3.87 -3.81
CA GLU A 22 -19.62 2.42 -3.89
C GLU A 22 -18.53 1.63 -3.13
N TRP A 23 -17.45 2.30 -2.71
CA TRP A 23 -16.33 1.73 -1.95
C TRP A 23 -16.24 2.24 -0.51
N LYS A 24 -17.05 3.23 -0.12
CA LYS A 24 -17.04 3.73 1.25
C LYS A 24 -17.36 2.63 2.27
N GLY A 25 -16.53 2.54 3.30
CA GLY A 25 -16.65 1.54 4.37
C GLY A 25 -16.27 0.11 3.96
N LYS A 26 -15.83 -0.11 2.71
CA LYS A 26 -15.27 -1.41 2.30
C LYS A 26 -13.78 -1.47 2.64
N PRO A 27 -13.25 -2.65 2.99
CA PRO A 27 -11.83 -2.82 3.27
C PRO A 27 -10.99 -2.60 1.99
N ASP A 28 -9.87 -1.90 2.13
CA ASP A 28 -8.83 -1.89 1.10
C ASP A 28 -7.94 -3.12 1.26
N THR A 29 -8.37 -4.21 0.63
CA THR A 29 -7.69 -5.51 0.75
C THR A 29 -6.29 -5.52 0.14
N VAL A 30 -5.99 -4.61 -0.80
CA VAL A 30 -4.65 -4.49 -1.38
C VAL A 30 -3.72 -3.82 -0.36
N ARG A 31 -4.14 -2.72 0.26
CA ARG A 31 -3.39 -2.06 1.33
C ARG A 31 -3.17 -3.02 2.51
N GLU A 32 -4.23 -3.70 2.96
CA GLU A 32 -4.15 -4.69 4.03
C GLU A 32 -3.16 -5.82 3.72
N PHE A 33 -3.16 -6.34 2.49
CA PHE A 33 -2.26 -7.41 2.07
C PHE A 33 -0.78 -6.99 2.22
N TRP A 34 -0.42 -5.80 1.75
CA TRP A 34 0.97 -5.35 1.79
C TRP A 34 1.45 -4.94 3.17
N PHE A 35 0.57 -4.41 4.02
CA PHE A 35 0.91 -4.11 5.42
C PHE A 35 1.08 -5.34 6.30
N HIS A 36 0.37 -6.43 5.99
CA HIS A 36 0.45 -7.68 6.75
C HIS A 36 1.31 -8.76 6.06
N HIS A 37 1.98 -8.42 4.96
CA HIS A 37 2.77 -9.40 4.22
C HIS A 37 3.94 -9.93 5.08
N PRO A 38 4.06 -11.25 5.31
CA PRO A 38 4.98 -11.81 6.31
C PRO A 38 6.45 -11.53 6.00
N LEU A 39 6.80 -11.43 4.71
CA LEU A 39 8.19 -11.25 4.24
C LEU A 39 8.54 -9.80 3.86
N MET A 40 7.63 -8.84 3.99
CA MET A 40 7.87 -7.46 3.58
C MET A 40 7.78 -6.52 4.77
N ALA A 41 8.68 -5.55 4.86
CA ALA A 41 8.50 -4.37 5.70
C ALA A 41 7.94 -3.27 4.80
N SER A 42 6.79 -2.70 5.14
CA SER A 42 6.05 -1.78 4.28
C SER A 42 5.61 -0.53 5.02
N ALA A 43 5.44 0.55 4.27
CA ALA A 43 4.92 1.82 4.73
C ALA A 43 4.10 2.47 3.62
N GLU A 44 3.08 3.24 4.00
CA GLU A 44 2.38 4.12 3.07
C GLU A 44 3.09 5.48 3.02
N ILE A 45 3.12 6.05 1.83
CA ILE A 45 3.62 7.37 1.53
C ILE A 45 2.45 8.19 1.00
N LEU A 46 2.07 9.24 1.73
CA LEU A 46 1.12 10.22 1.23
C LEU A 46 1.80 11.08 0.15
N LEU A 47 1.26 11.07 -1.06
CA LEU A 47 1.83 11.78 -2.21
C LEU A 47 1.17 13.15 -2.39
N THR A 48 -0.15 13.19 -2.28
CA THR A 48 -0.95 14.42 -2.34
C THR A 48 -2.03 14.37 -1.25
N SER A 49 -2.88 15.40 -1.20
CA SER A 49 -4.06 15.35 -0.33
C SER A 49 -5.07 14.28 -0.73
N LYS A 50 -4.94 13.64 -1.91
CA LYS A 50 -5.91 12.64 -2.40
C LYS A 50 -5.30 11.33 -2.87
N SER A 51 -3.97 11.22 -2.88
CA SER A 51 -3.27 10.04 -3.38
C SER A 51 -2.15 9.59 -2.45
N ALA A 52 -1.90 8.28 -2.48
CA ALA A 52 -0.88 7.62 -1.72
C ALA A 52 -0.20 6.53 -2.57
N ALA A 53 0.93 6.05 -2.08
CA ALA A 53 1.63 4.89 -2.59
C ALA A 53 2.10 4.01 -1.42
N ILE A 54 2.35 2.74 -1.69
CA ILE A 54 3.00 1.82 -0.74
C ILE A 54 4.44 1.58 -1.19
N ILE A 55 5.37 1.78 -0.28
CA ILE A 55 6.74 1.29 -0.41
C ILE A 55 6.91 0.06 0.47
N ALA A 56 7.59 -0.97 -0.06
CA ALA A 56 7.90 -2.16 0.71
C ALA A 56 9.29 -2.70 0.36
N VAL A 57 9.97 -3.27 1.35
CA VAL A 57 11.27 -3.91 1.18
C VAL A 57 11.17 -5.36 1.62
N LYS A 58 11.75 -6.27 0.84
CA LYS A 58 11.86 -7.67 1.24
C LYS A 58 12.80 -7.80 2.43
N LYS A 59 12.28 -8.34 3.53
CA LYS A 59 13.05 -8.57 4.77
C LYS A 59 14.29 -9.42 4.47
N GLY A 60 15.37 -9.09 5.16
CA GLY A 60 16.61 -9.88 5.19
C GLY A 60 16.40 -11.25 5.80
#